data_AF-A0AAD8JA14-F1
#
_entry.id   AF-A0AAD8JA14-F1
#
_cell.length_a   1.000
_cell.length_b   1.000
_cell.length_c   1.000
_cell.angle_alpha   90.00
_cell.angle_beta   90.00
_cell.angle_gamma   90.00
#
_symmetry.space_group_name_H-M   'P 1'
#
loop_
_entity.id
_entity.type
_entity.pdbx_description
1 polymer ?
#
loop_
_entity_poly.entity_id
_entity_poly.type
_entity_poly.pdbx_seq_one_letter_code
_entity_poly.pdbx_strand_id
1 'polypeptide(L)'
;MASITGFVGTGLFSSGAFAPTRKPGNDKRTVKVRAESINPEIRKSEEKVVDSVDLTQLSKPITPYCRCWRSKTFPLCDGSHVKHNKATGDNVGPLLLKKQ
;
A
#
# COMPACT_ATOMS: atom_id res chain seq x y z
N MET A 1 47.04 33.45 57.24
CA MET A 1 46.95 33.59 58.71
C MET A 1 46.27 34.94 58.96
N ALA A 2 45.12 35.12 59.63
CA ALA A 2 44.07 34.25 60.16
C ALA A 2 42.77 35.12 60.30
N SER A 3 41.57 34.67 60.68
CA SER A 3 41.13 33.36 61.18
C SER A 3 39.60 33.11 60.96
N ILE A 4 39.18 31.91 61.38
CA ILE A 4 37.83 31.34 61.59
C ILE A 4 36.73 32.25 62.19
N THR A 5 35.52 32.17 61.61
CA THR A 5 34.19 31.85 62.22
C THR A 5 33.11 32.11 61.13
N GLY A 6 32.03 31.35 60.96
CA GLY A 6 31.46 30.25 61.75
C GLY A 6 30.05 30.59 62.22
N PHE A 7 29.02 30.47 61.38
CA PHE A 7 27.62 30.54 61.84
C PHE A 7 26.67 29.62 61.06
N VAL A 8 25.66 29.11 61.77
CA VAL A 8 24.75 28.03 61.34
C VAL A 8 23.53 28.62 60.63
N GLY A 9 23.20 28.08 59.45
CA GLY A 9 22.02 28.46 58.67
C GLY A 9 21.14 27.24 58.35
N THR A 10 20.22 26.90 59.25
CA THR A 10 19.17 25.91 58.99
C THR A 10 18.17 26.47 57.97
N GLY A 11 18.19 25.97 56.73
CA GLY A 11 17.37 26.49 55.63
C GLY A 11 16.83 25.40 54.70
N LEU A 12 15.57 25.03 54.92
CA LEU A 12 14.64 24.31 54.04
C LEU A 12 15.22 23.22 53.10
N PHE A 13 14.88 21.96 53.41
CA PHE A 13 14.75 20.92 52.40
C PHE A 13 13.66 21.31 51.39
N SER A 14 14.05 21.88 50.25
CA SER A 14 13.12 22.07 49.13
C SER A 14 12.95 20.73 48.43
N SER A 15 11.81 20.08 48.65
CA SER A 15 11.44 18.82 47.99
C SER A 15 11.29 19.05 46.49
N GLY A 16 12.38 18.87 45.74
CA GLY A 16 12.42 18.95 44.29
C GLY A 16 11.56 17.86 43.65
N ALA A 17 10.29 18.16 43.42
CA ALA A 17 9.35 17.27 42.78
C ALA A 17 9.75 17.03 41.31
N PHE A 18 10.43 15.91 41.05
CA PHE A 18 10.65 15.39 39.70
C PHE A 18 9.32 14.95 39.09
N ALA A 19 8.64 15.88 38.42
CA ALA A 19 7.46 15.60 37.61
C ALA A 19 7.85 15.48 36.13
N PRO A 20 7.99 14.28 35.57
CA PRO A 20 8.19 14.10 34.13
C PRO A 20 6.86 14.37 33.42
N THR A 21 6.62 15.63 33.02
CA THR A 21 5.42 16.05 32.26
C THR A 21 5.50 15.61 30.80
N ARG A 22 5.64 14.29 30.56
CA ARG A 22 5.35 13.69 29.25
C ARG A 22 3.85 13.82 29.00
N LYS A 23 3.44 14.92 28.37
CA LYS A 23 2.10 15.05 27.78
C LYS A 23 1.90 13.82 26.87
N PRO A 24 0.83 13.03 27.03
CA PRO A 24 0.51 11.96 26.10
C PRO A 24 0.07 12.60 24.79
N GLY A 25 1.03 12.80 23.89
CA GLY A 25 0.78 13.23 22.52
C GLY A 25 -0.08 12.17 21.85
N ASN A 26 -1.36 12.48 21.64
CA ASN A 26 -2.29 11.67 20.87
C ASN A 26 -1.94 11.82 19.37
N ASP A 27 -0.75 11.36 18.99
CA ASP A 27 -0.27 11.33 17.62
C ASP A 27 -1.03 10.24 16.85
N LYS A 28 -2.28 10.58 16.50
CA LYS A 28 -3.12 9.78 15.61
C LYS A 28 -2.50 9.83 14.22
N ARG A 29 -1.53 8.94 14.00
CA ARG A 29 -0.81 8.79 12.73
C ARG A 29 -1.75 8.27 11.65
N THR A 30 -2.47 9.18 11.00
CA THR A 30 -3.50 8.85 10.01
C THR A 30 -2.85 8.31 8.73
N VAL A 31 -2.94 6.99 8.52
CA VAL A 31 -2.45 6.36 7.29
C VAL A 31 -3.45 6.61 6.16
N LYS A 32 -3.04 7.39 5.14
CA LYS A 32 -3.85 7.65 3.95
C LYS A 32 -3.74 6.47 2.97
N VAL A 33 -4.63 5.49 3.12
CA VAL A 33 -4.80 4.42 2.13
C VAL A 33 -5.44 5.02 0.86
N ARG A 34 -4.73 4.94 -0.27
CA ARG A 34 -5.29 5.24 -1.60
C ARG A 34 -5.69 3.92 -2.25
N ALA A 35 -6.97 3.72 -2.50
CA ALA A 35 -7.44 2.63 -3.36
C ALA A 35 -7.29 3.08 -4.82
N GLU A 36 -6.50 2.34 -5.61
CA GLU A 36 -6.35 2.58 -7.04
C GLU A 36 -7.33 1.70 -7.83
N SER A 37 -7.86 2.22 -8.93
CA SER A 37 -8.81 1.48 -9.76
C SER A 37 -8.08 0.40 -10.58
N ILE A 38 -8.59 -0.83 -10.54
CA ILE A 38 -7.97 -1.97 -11.24
C ILE A 38 -7.89 -1.69 -12.76
N ASN A 39 -8.98 -1.20 -13.34
CA ASN A 39 -9.04 -0.78 -14.75
C ASN A 39 -8.79 0.75 -14.87
N PRO A 40 -7.74 1.22 -15.55
CA PRO A 40 -7.49 2.63 -15.77
C PRO A 40 -8.22 3.21 -17.00
N GLU A 41 -8.26 2.48 -18.12
CA GLU A 41 -8.58 3.06 -19.44
C GLU A 41 -9.54 2.23 -20.32
N ILE A 42 -9.71 0.93 -20.05
CA ILE A 42 -10.41 0.01 -20.95
C ILE A 42 -11.92 0.23 -20.85
N ARG A 43 -12.59 0.53 -21.97
CA ARG A 43 -14.06 0.56 -22.14
C ARG A 43 -14.81 1.32 -21.03
N LYS A 44 -14.30 2.50 -20.65
CA LYS A 44 -14.82 3.33 -19.53
C LYS A 44 -16.23 3.90 -19.72
N SER A 45 -16.78 3.84 -20.93
CA SER A 45 -18.18 4.14 -21.23
C SER A 45 -19.16 3.07 -20.74
N GLU A 46 -18.67 1.86 -20.43
CA GLU A 46 -19.50 0.74 -19.95
C GLU A 46 -19.47 0.68 -18.42
N GLU A 47 -20.64 0.63 -17.81
CA GLU A 47 -20.78 0.44 -16.34
C GLU A 47 -20.13 -0.87 -15.88
N LYS A 48 -20.22 -1.91 -16.71
CA LYS A 48 -19.64 -3.24 -16.44
C LYS A 48 -19.12 -3.87 -17.73
N VAL A 49 -17.81 -3.82 -17.90
CA VAL A 49 -17.10 -4.50 -19.00
C VAL A 49 -17.13 -6.02 -18.77
N VAL A 50 -17.70 -6.75 -19.72
CA VAL A 50 -17.79 -8.22 -19.74
C VAL A 50 -17.40 -8.71 -21.14
N ASP A 51 -16.69 -9.83 -21.20
CA ASP A 51 -16.29 -10.50 -22.44
C ASP A 51 -16.72 -11.97 -22.40
N SER A 52 -17.48 -12.39 -23.41
CA SER A 52 -17.91 -13.77 -23.61
C SER A 52 -17.01 -14.45 -24.64
N VAL A 53 -16.64 -15.71 -24.39
CA VAL A 53 -15.73 -16.48 -25.26
C VAL A 53 -16.33 -17.85 -25.55
N ASP A 54 -16.48 -18.17 -26.83
CA ASP A 54 -16.83 -19.52 -27.27
C ASP A 54 -15.54 -20.37 -27.39
N LEU A 55 -15.48 -21.48 -26.64
CA LEU A 55 -14.35 -22.39 -26.64
C LEU A 55 -14.17 -23.12 -27.99
N THR A 56 -15.25 -23.28 -28.77
CA THR A 56 -15.20 -23.97 -30.07
C THR A 56 -14.41 -23.16 -31.09
N GLN A 57 -14.53 -21.83 -31.05
CA GLN A 57 -13.91 -20.88 -31.99
C GLN A 57 -12.43 -20.60 -31.70
N LEU A 58 -11.89 -21.14 -30.60
CA LEU A 58 -10.46 -21.03 -30.29
C LEU A 58 -9.63 -21.79 -31.33
N SER A 59 -8.80 -21.05 -32.06
CA SER A 59 -7.87 -21.59 -33.08
C SER A 59 -6.54 -22.08 -32.51
N LYS A 60 -6.15 -21.61 -31.32
CA LYS A 60 -4.92 -21.99 -30.63
C LYS A 60 -5.22 -23.03 -29.54
N PRO A 61 -4.36 -24.06 -29.34
CA PRO A 61 -4.52 -25.03 -28.25
C PRO A 61 -4.57 -24.39 -26.87
N ILE A 62 -3.85 -23.28 -26.68
CA ILE A 62 -3.87 -22.47 -25.46
C ILE A 62 -4.03 -20.99 -25.85
N THR A 63 -5.05 -20.32 -25.30
CA THR A 63 -5.30 -18.89 -25.52
C THR A 63 -5.30 -18.15 -24.19
N PRO A 64 -4.38 -17.18 -23.98
CA PRO A 64 -4.28 -16.44 -22.73
C PRO A 64 -5.19 -15.20 -22.71
N TYR A 65 -6.05 -15.11 -21.71
CA TYR A 65 -6.95 -13.99 -21.46
C TYR A 65 -6.43 -13.08 -20.34
N CYS A 66 -6.62 -11.77 -20.49
CA CYS A 66 -6.13 -10.76 -19.59
C CYS A 66 -6.93 -10.71 -18.28
N ARG A 67 -6.24 -10.61 -17.14
CA ARG A 67 -6.86 -10.31 -15.82
C ARG A 67 -6.29 -9.06 -15.14
N CYS A 68 -5.23 -8.46 -15.70
CA CYS A 68 -4.56 -7.29 -15.11
C CYS A 68 -5.10 -5.94 -15.60
N TRP A 69 -5.98 -5.91 -16.60
CA TRP A 69 -6.50 -4.67 -17.22
C TRP A 69 -5.40 -3.70 -17.71
N ARG A 70 -4.28 -4.25 -18.19
CA ARG A 70 -3.17 -3.48 -18.82
C ARG A 70 -2.85 -3.92 -20.25
N SER A 71 -3.61 -4.87 -20.81
CA SER A 71 -3.35 -5.41 -22.14
C SER A 71 -3.85 -4.47 -23.23
N LYS A 72 -3.01 -4.21 -24.22
CA LYS A 72 -3.40 -3.43 -25.41
C LYS A 72 -4.33 -4.20 -26.35
N THR A 73 -4.33 -5.54 -26.26
CA THR A 73 -5.19 -6.43 -27.04
C THR A 73 -6.27 -7.04 -26.15
N PHE A 74 -6.74 -6.32 -25.12
CA PHE A 74 -7.82 -6.76 -24.25
C PHE A 74 -9.06 -7.17 -25.09
N PRO A 75 -9.69 -8.33 -24.83
CA PRO A 75 -9.58 -9.17 -23.64
C PRO A 75 -8.41 -10.19 -23.63
N LEU A 76 -7.63 -10.32 -24.71
CA LEU A 76 -6.47 -11.22 -24.76
C LEU A 76 -5.29 -10.68 -23.94
N CYS A 77 -4.40 -11.54 -23.49
CA CYS A 77 -3.17 -11.15 -22.81
C CYS A 77 -1.98 -10.96 -23.78
N ASP A 78 -1.38 -9.77 -23.75
CA ASP A 78 -0.20 -9.34 -24.51
C ASP A 78 1.13 -9.43 -23.72
N GLY A 79 1.07 -9.83 -22.45
CA GLY A 79 2.22 -9.86 -21.54
C GLY A 79 2.38 -8.60 -20.66
N SER A 80 1.53 -7.57 -20.81
CA SER A 80 1.62 -6.32 -20.04
C SER A 80 1.49 -6.49 -18.52
N HIS A 81 0.95 -7.62 -18.04
CA HIS A 81 0.97 -7.98 -16.61
C HIS A 81 2.40 -8.06 -16.02
N VAL A 82 3.41 -8.46 -16.80
CA VAL A 82 4.80 -8.54 -16.32
C VAL A 82 5.35 -7.16 -15.96
N LYS A 83 5.03 -6.14 -16.77
CA LYS A 83 5.43 -4.74 -16.52
C LYS A 83 4.70 -4.16 -15.31
N HIS A 84 3.41 -4.45 -15.18
CA HIS A 84 2.59 -4.08 -14.02
C HIS A 84 3.17 -4.66 -12.73
N ASN A 85 3.30 -5.99 -12.65
CA ASN A 85 3.86 -6.71 -11.51
C ASN A 85 5.22 -6.14 -11.06
N LYS A 86 6.13 -5.88 -12.02
CA LYS A 86 7.44 -5.30 -11.71
C LYS A 86 7.37 -3.86 -11.17
N ALA A 87 6.38 -3.07 -11.59
CA ALA A 87 6.22 -1.68 -11.17
C ALA A 87 5.48 -1.53 -9.82
N THR A 88 4.52 -2.42 -9.53
CA THR A 88 3.65 -2.34 -8.35
C THR A 88 4.00 -3.33 -7.23
N GLY A 89 4.81 -4.35 -7.52
CA GLY A 89 5.02 -5.50 -6.62
C GLY A 89 3.88 -6.54 -6.64
N ASP A 90 2.97 -6.43 -7.60
CA ASP A 90 1.82 -7.32 -7.79
C ASP A 90 2.23 -8.68 -8.42
N ASN A 91 1.36 -9.68 -8.36
CA ASN A 91 1.60 -11.05 -8.82
C ASN A 91 0.51 -11.59 -9.78
N VAL A 92 -0.27 -10.71 -10.42
CA VAL A 92 -1.32 -11.10 -11.37
C VAL A 92 -0.78 -11.76 -12.66
N GLY A 93 -1.60 -12.64 -13.24
CA GLY A 93 -1.29 -13.35 -14.49
C GLY A 93 -2.56 -13.73 -15.28
N PRO A 94 -2.42 -14.14 -16.55
CA PRO A 94 -3.55 -14.45 -17.42
C PRO A 94 -4.36 -15.66 -16.97
N LEU A 95 -5.58 -15.78 -17.51
CA LEU A 95 -6.33 -17.04 -17.53
C LEU A 95 -5.96 -17.80 -18.82
N LEU A 96 -5.53 -19.06 -18.70
CA LEU A 96 -5.20 -19.88 -19.86
C LEU A 96 -6.39 -20.78 -20.23
N LEU A 97 -7.11 -20.42 -21.30
CA LEU A 97 -8.13 -21.31 -21.87
C LEU A 97 -7.42 -22.35 -22.75
N LYS A 98 -7.66 -23.63 -22.46
CA LYS A 98 -7.13 -24.76 -23.24
C LYS A 98 -8.25 -25.41 -24.02
N LYS A 99 -8.03 -25.66 -25.30
CA LYS A 99 -8.88 -26.53 -26.11
C LYS A 99 -8.38 -27.97 -25.91
N GLN A 100 -9.25 -28.83 -25.39
CA GLN A 100 -9.01 -30.27 -25.28
C GLN A 100 -9.33 -30.94 -26.62
#